data_AF-A0A2E3WWX7-F1
#
_entry.id   AF-A0A2E3WWX7-F1
#
_cell.length_a   1.000
_cell.length_b   1.000
_cell.length_c   1.000
_cell.angle_alpha   90.00
_cell.angle_beta   90.00
_cell.angle_gamma   90.00
#
_symmetry.space_group_name_H-M   'P 1'
#
loop_
_entity.id
_entity.type
_entity.pdbx_description
1 polymer ?
#
loop_
_entity_poly.entity_id
_entity_poly.type
_entity_poly.pdbx_seq_one_letter_code
_entity_poly.pdbx_strand_id
1 'polypeptide(L)'
;MKRTKYIVFSILLGLSIFCSTLFLWAQSSIVKSAQDLALDQNREGIYNLINKHEDQIKASISEMTQLNRLAEVFFTELGQNRYSSGLSVLGSDPKLAYSRFAEAYEMEKNHQKSLHGMAVAEIQQLQCSQAKTLLVKHLLSNPVDGEAHLLLAMAYLCMNQWAEADKVLSQLEQLGTHSSDERLFILRIRIAEKREILDEKNKVLEKANQKIQIFSAEKSWYRWLLAETAEDRITYAEEYILRCKKFLQQTYRKEPLFPLYCSETSLVEKELAVLKREIQQEDVQ
;
A
#
# COMPACT_ATOMS: atom_id res chain seq x y z
N MET A 1 -22.60 -57.87 -12.43
CA MET A 1 -23.08 -56.48 -12.28
C MET A 1 -21.98 -55.54 -11.73
N LYS A 2 -20.88 -55.28 -12.47
CA LYS A 2 -19.79 -54.37 -12.01
C LYS A 2 -19.25 -53.40 -13.08
N ARG A 3 -19.86 -53.29 -14.26
CA ARG A 3 -19.36 -52.46 -15.37
C ARG A 3 -20.03 -51.08 -15.51
N THR A 4 -21.15 -50.83 -14.85
CA THR A 4 -21.91 -49.57 -15.03
C THR A 4 -21.42 -48.40 -14.16
N LYS A 5 -20.53 -48.64 -13.19
CA LYS A 5 -20.03 -47.56 -12.29
C LYS A 5 -18.86 -46.73 -12.86
N TYR A 6 -18.18 -47.19 -13.91
CA TYR A 6 -17.02 -46.48 -14.47
C TYR A 6 -17.39 -45.42 -15.53
N ILE A 7 -18.55 -45.53 -16.16
CA ILE A 7 -18.95 -44.62 -17.26
C ILE A 7 -19.43 -43.27 -16.72
N VAL A 8 -20.07 -43.24 -15.55
CA VAL A 8 -20.58 -41.99 -14.93
C VAL A 8 -19.43 -41.12 -14.40
N PHE A 9 -18.32 -41.73 -13.95
CA PHE A 9 -17.17 -40.98 -13.43
C PHE A 9 -16.38 -40.27 -14.53
N SER A 10 -16.28 -40.86 -15.73
CA SER A 10 -15.59 -40.26 -16.87
C SER A 10 -16.33 -39.08 -17.50
N ILE A 11 -17.67 -39.07 -17.44
CA ILE A 11 -18.49 -37.96 -17.98
C ILE A 11 -18.42 -36.72 -17.07
N LEU A 12 -18.37 -36.91 -15.75
CA LEU A 12 -18.24 -35.81 -14.78
C LEU A 12 -16.83 -35.16 -14.81
N LEU A 13 -15.78 -35.94 -15.09
CA LEU A 13 -14.42 -35.41 -15.31
C LEU A 13 -14.27 -34.65 -16.64
N GLY A 14 -15.01 -35.03 -17.68
CA GLY A 14 -15.00 -34.30 -18.97
C GLY A 14 -15.68 -32.93 -18.90
N LEU A 15 -16.76 -32.80 -18.11
CA LEU A 15 -17.51 -31.55 -17.95
C LEU A 15 -16.75 -30.49 -17.13
N SER A 16 -15.91 -30.89 -16.16
CA SER A 16 -15.09 -29.93 -15.40
C SER A 16 -13.92 -29.38 -16.21
N ILE A 17 -13.34 -30.17 -17.12
CA ILE A 17 -12.26 -29.75 -18.03
C ILE A 17 -12.79 -28.82 -19.15
N PHE A 18 -14.00 -29.06 -19.65
CA PHE A 18 -14.62 -28.16 -20.64
C PHE A 18 -15.04 -26.80 -20.06
N CYS A 19 -15.46 -26.75 -18.80
CA CYS A 19 -15.84 -25.49 -18.16
C CYS A 19 -14.61 -24.60 -17.85
N SER A 20 -13.49 -25.21 -17.46
CA SER A 20 -12.25 -24.48 -17.15
C SER A 20 -11.53 -23.96 -18.41
N THR A 21 -11.61 -24.68 -19.53
CA THR A 21 -11.02 -24.22 -20.81
C THR A 21 -11.81 -23.07 -21.44
N LEU A 22 -13.14 -23.09 -21.40
CA LEU A 22 -13.95 -21.95 -21.87
C LEU A 22 -13.69 -20.67 -21.05
N PHE A 23 -13.43 -20.81 -19.74
CA PHE A 23 -13.09 -19.70 -18.87
C PHE A 23 -11.74 -19.06 -19.25
N LEU A 24 -10.71 -19.87 -19.48
CA LEU A 24 -9.38 -19.41 -19.93
C LEU A 24 -9.40 -18.66 -21.28
N TRP A 25 -10.24 -19.07 -22.23
CA TRP A 25 -10.34 -18.40 -23.53
C TRP A 25 -11.08 -17.06 -23.45
N ALA A 26 -12.15 -16.97 -22.66
CA ALA A 26 -12.89 -15.71 -22.46
C ALA A 26 -12.04 -14.67 -21.71
N GLN A 27 -11.27 -15.10 -20.70
CA GLN A 27 -10.36 -14.25 -19.93
C GLN A 27 -9.27 -13.59 -20.79
N SER A 28 -8.76 -14.29 -21.82
CA SER A 28 -7.79 -13.74 -22.76
C SER A 28 -8.34 -12.57 -23.59
N SER A 29 -9.67 -12.52 -23.82
CA SER A 29 -10.28 -11.55 -24.71
C SER A 29 -10.40 -10.14 -24.10
N ILE A 30 -10.67 -10.05 -22.79
CA ILE A 30 -10.78 -8.78 -22.07
C ILE A 30 -9.40 -8.12 -21.95
N VAL A 31 -8.38 -8.87 -21.52
CA VAL A 31 -7.00 -8.37 -21.43
C VAL A 31 -6.49 -7.92 -22.79
N LYS A 32 -6.73 -8.70 -23.84
CA LYS A 32 -6.35 -8.32 -25.21
C LYS A 32 -7.06 -7.04 -25.66
N SER A 33 -8.37 -6.92 -25.43
CA SER A 33 -9.11 -5.70 -25.78
C SER A 33 -8.59 -4.48 -25.02
N ALA A 34 -8.21 -4.64 -23.75
CA ALA A 34 -7.58 -3.57 -22.98
C ALA A 34 -6.18 -3.20 -23.49
N GLN A 35 -5.41 -4.18 -23.95
CA GLN A 35 -4.11 -3.94 -24.59
C GLN A 35 -4.26 -3.17 -25.90
N ASP A 36 -5.23 -3.55 -26.74
CA ASP A 36 -5.53 -2.85 -27.99
C ASP A 36 -5.93 -1.39 -27.70
N LEU A 37 -6.80 -1.17 -26.70
CA LEU A 37 -7.17 0.17 -26.24
C LEU A 37 -5.98 0.96 -25.67
N ALA A 38 -5.04 0.30 -25.00
CA ALA A 38 -3.82 0.94 -24.50
C ALA A 38 -2.88 1.35 -25.64
N LEU A 39 -2.76 0.54 -26.68
CA LEU A 39 -2.02 0.88 -27.91
C LEU A 39 -2.64 2.09 -28.61
N ASP A 40 -3.97 2.17 -28.62
CA ASP A 40 -4.73 3.31 -29.14
C ASP A 40 -4.75 4.53 -28.20
N GLN A 41 -4.05 4.45 -27.05
CA GLN A 41 -4.03 5.49 -26.01
C GLN A 41 -5.42 5.84 -25.45
N ASN A 42 -6.40 4.93 -25.60
CA ASN A 42 -7.79 5.12 -25.21
C ASN A 42 -8.03 4.67 -23.76
N ARG A 43 -7.58 5.49 -22.82
CA ARG A 43 -7.69 5.20 -21.38
C ARG A 43 -9.14 5.07 -20.89
N GLU A 44 -10.04 5.92 -21.40
CA GLU A 44 -11.46 5.87 -21.05
C GLU A 44 -12.10 4.55 -21.50
N GLY A 45 -11.72 4.06 -22.70
CA GLY A 45 -12.11 2.74 -23.19
C GLY A 45 -11.66 1.63 -22.25
N ILE A 46 -10.43 1.67 -21.75
CA ILE A 46 -9.92 0.67 -20.79
C ILE A 46 -10.77 0.68 -19.52
N TYR A 47 -11.09 1.85 -18.97
CA TYR A 47 -11.93 1.94 -17.77
C TYR A 47 -13.35 1.45 -18.00
N ASN A 48 -13.96 1.83 -19.12
CA ASN A 48 -15.29 1.37 -19.49
C ASN A 48 -15.31 -0.16 -19.65
N LEU A 49 -14.25 -0.74 -20.21
CA LEU A 49 -14.09 -2.19 -20.33
C LEU A 49 -13.97 -2.87 -18.95
N ILE A 50 -13.14 -2.32 -18.05
CA ILE A 50 -12.99 -2.83 -16.68
C ILE A 50 -14.33 -2.78 -15.94
N ASN A 51 -15.01 -1.64 -15.97
CA ASN A 51 -16.29 -1.44 -15.29
C ASN A 51 -17.38 -2.36 -15.85
N LYS A 52 -17.43 -2.53 -17.17
CA LYS A 52 -18.41 -3.43 -17.82
C LYS A 52 -18.25 -4.89 -17.39
N HIS A 53 -17.03 -5.31 -17.06
CA HIS A 53 -16.70 -6.68 -16.70
C HIS A 53 -16.29 -6.84 -15.23
N GLU A 54 -16.68 -5.90 -14.36
CA GLU A 54 -16.22 -5.81 -12.98
C GLU A 54 -16.40 -7.13 -12.21
N ASP A 55 -17.57 -7.76 -12.28
CA ASP A 55 -17.85 -9.01 -11.55
C ASP A 55 -16.99 -10.20 -12.04
N GLN A 56 -16.73 -10.26 -13.35
CA GLN A 56 -15.88 -11.29 -13.94
C GLN A 56 -14.41 -11.08 -13.57
N ILE A 57 -13.97 -9.82 -13.58
CA ILE A 57 -12.59 -9.44 -13.26
C ILE A 57 -12.34 -9.56 -11.74
N LYS A 58 -13.31 -9.24 -10.88
CA LYS A 58 -13.21 -9.44 -9.42
C LYS A 58 -13.04 -10.91 -9.04
N ALA A 59 -13.61 -11.83 -9.82
CA ALA A 59 -13.37 -13.25 -9.66
C ALA A 59 -11.92 -13.67 -10.03
N SER A 60 -11.15 -12.81 -10.70
CA SER A 60 -9.78 -13.05 -11.15
C SER A 60 -8.84 -11.88 -10.80
N ILE A 61 -8.31 -11.89 -9.57
CA ILE A 61 -7.33 -10.89 -9.08
C ILE A 61 -6.13 -10.72 -10.03
N SER A 62 -5.68 -11.81 -10.67
CA SER A 62 -4.57 -11.81 -11.62
C SER A 62 -4.86 -10.97 -12.87
N GLU A 63 -6.06 -11.11 -13.46
CA GLU A 63 -6.47 -10.30 -14.61
C GLU A 63 -6.61 -8.83 -14.26
N MET A 64 -7.23 -8.53 -13.11
CA MET A 64 -7.36 -7.16 -12.66
C MET A 64 -5.97 -6.51 -12.49
N THR A 65 -5.03 -7.26 -11.91
CA THR A 65 -3.63 -6.81 -11.76
C THR A 65 -2.98 -6.52 -13.12
N GLN A 66 -3.21 -7.33 -14.15
CA GLN A 66 -2.65 -7.08 -15.49
C GLN A 66 -3.28 -5.85 -16.16
N LEU A 67 -4.59 -5.70 -16.05
CA LEU A 67 -5.32 -4.53 -16.58
C LEU A 67 -4.87 -3.24 -15.89
N ASN A 68 -4.66 -3.30 -14.57
CA ASN A 68 -4.16 -2.17 -13.79
C ASN A 68 -2.76 -1.72 -14.22
N ARG A 69 -1.87 -2.67 -14.56
CA ARG A 69 -0.54 -2.34 -15.09
C ARG A 69 -0.62 -1.53 -16.38
N LEU A 70 -1.61 -1.78 -17.24
CA LEU A 70 -1.83 -0.96 -18.44
C LEU A 70 -2.30 0.45 -18.08
N ALA A 71 -3.16 0.58 -17.06
CA ALA A 71 -3.63 1.87 -16.55
C ALA A 71 -2.54 2.69 -15.82
N GLU A 72 -1.35 2.12 -15.58
CA GLU A 72 -0.22 2.77 -14.93
C GLU A 72 0.86 3.29 -15.90
N VAL A 73 0.73 3.00 -17.19
CA VAL A 73 1.68 3.45 -18.23
C VAL A 73 1.29 4.85 -18.69
N PHE A 74 2.27 5.74 -18.77
CA PHE A 74 2.12 7.03 -19.42
C PHE A 74 2.17 6.86 -20.94
N PHE A 75 1.18 7.41 -21.64
CA PHE A 75 1.13 7.43 -23.10
C PHE A 75 1.91 8.59 -23.72
N THR A 76 2.30 9.57 -22.90
CA THR A 76 3.04 10.76 -23.33
C THR A 76 4.34 10.93 -22.55
N GLU A 77 5.42 11.28 -23.25
CA GLU A 77 6.70 11.63 -22.61
C GLU A 77 6.54 12.81 -21.65
N LEU A 78 5.68 13.79 -22.01
CA LEU A 78 5.42 14.95 -21.18
C LEU A 78 4.77 14.56 -19.84
N GLY A 79 3.75 13.69 -19.85
CA GLY A 79 3.12 13.17 -18.64
C GLY A 79 4.13 12.41 -17.77
N GLN A 80 4.93 11.52 -18.37
CA GLN A 80 5.98 10.77 -17.67
C GLN A 80 7.04 11.69 -17.05
N ASN A 81 7.47 12.73 -17.77
CA ASN A 81 8.46 13.70 -17.30
C ASN A 81 7.92 14.52 -16.12
N ARG A 82 6.66 14.96 -16.17
CA ARG A 82 6.02 15.66 -15.05
C ARG A 82 5.89 14.77 -13.83
N TYR A 83 5.46 13.53 -14.01
CA TYR A 83 5.38 12.56 -12.92
C TYR A 83 6.75 12.29 -12.28
N SER A 84 7.78 12.07 -13.10
CA SER A 84 9.17 11.86 -12.64
C SER A 84 9.71 13.09 -11.90
N SER A 85 9.35 14.30 -12.36
CA SER A 85 9.66 15.55 -11.66
C SER A 85 8.92 15.67 -10.32
N GLY A 86 7.70 15.14 -10.19
CA GLY A 86 7.00 15.07 -8.91
C GLY A 86 7.70 14.15 -7.92
N LEU A 87 8.11 12.97 -8.37
CA LEU A 87 8.87 12.02 -7.55
C LEU A 87 10.20 12.60 -7.05
N SER A 88 10.90 13.38 -7.88
CA SER A 88 12.21 13.92 -7.52
C SER A 88 12.15 14.98 -6.41
N VAL A 89 11.02 15.67 -6.27
CA VAL A 89 10.83 16.75 -5.28
C VAL A 89 9.92 16.36 -4.12
N LEU A 90 9.25 15.20 -4.18
CA LEU A 90 8.29 14.74 -3.15
C LEU A 90 8.86 14.82 -1.73
N GLY A 91 10.07 14.33 -1.51
CA GLY A 91 10.67 14.34 -0.17
C GLY A 91 11.10 15.72 0.35
N SER A 92 11.38 16.68 -0.53
CA SER A 92 11.88 18.01 -0.14
C SER A 92 10.81 19.09 -0.17
N ASP A 93 9.87 19.00 -1.11
CA ASP A 93 8.79 19.97 -1.32
C ASP A 93 7.52 19.22 -1.79
N PRO A 94 6.73 18.67 -0.85
CA PRO A 94 5.50 17.94 -1.17
C PRO A 94 4.47 18.80 -1.92
N LYS A 95 4.44 20.11 -1.67
CA LYS A 95 3.52 21.04 -2.34
C LYS A 95 3.88 21.18 -3.81
N LEU A 96 5.16 21.34 -4.13
CA LEU A 96 5.64 21.34 -5.52
C LEU A 96 5.42 19.97 -6.17
N ALA A 97 5.66 18.87 -5.44
CA ALA A 97 5.43 17.52 -5.94
C ALA A 97 3.97 17.31 -6.35
N TYR A 98 3.02 17.73 -5.52
CA TYR A 98 1.61 17.73 -5.84
C TYR A 98 1.33 18.45 -7.16
N SER A 99 1.86 19.66 -7.33
CA SER A 99 1.69 20.44 -8.58
C SER A 99 2.21 19.67 -9.80
N ARG A 100 3.36 19.00 -9.67
CA ARG A 100 3.93 18.19 -10.78
C ARG A 100 3.12 16.95 -11.09
N PHE A 101 2.57 16.28 -10.08
CA PHE A 101 1.67 15.16 -10.29
C PHE A 101 0.33 15.60 -10.90
N ALA A 102 -0.20 16.76 -10.48
CA ALA A 102 -1.40 17.34 -11.07
C ALA A 102 -1.17 17.73 -12.55
N GLU A 103 -0.03 18.33 -12.88
CA GLU A 103 0.37 18.56 -14.28
C GLU A 103 0.40 17.25 -15.08
N ALA A 104 0.99 16.18 -14.54
CA ALA A 104 1.00 14.87 -15.18
C ALA A 104 -0.42 14.29 -15.36
N TYR A 105 -1.30 14.49 -14.37
CA TYR A 105 -2.70 14.06 -14.43
C TYR A 105 -3.51 14.84 -15.47
N GLU A 106 -3.26 16.13 -15.67
CA GLU A 106 -3.95 16.91 -16.71
C GLU A 106 -3.54 16.50 -18.12
N MET A 107 -2.27 16.12 -18.32
CA MET A 107 -1.80 15.57 -19.60
C MET A 107 -2.45 14.22 -19.91
N GLU A 108 -2.68 13.40 -18.88
CA GLU A 108 -3.29 12.07 -19.00
C GLU A 108 -4.37 11.88 -17.94
N LYS A 109 -5.57 12.39 -18.25
CA LYS A 109 -6.71 12.33 -17.31
C LYS A 109 -6.96 10.90 -16.88
N ASN A 110 -7.22 10.73 -15.58
CA ASN A 110 -7.41 9.43 -14.92
C ASN A 110 -6.15 8.56 -14.83
N HIS A 111 -4.94 9.09 -15.06
CA HIS A 111 -3.70 8.34 -14.83
C HIS A 111 -3.53 7.99 -13.33
N GLN A 112 -3.52 6.67 -13.02
CA GLN A 112 -3.56 6.17 -11.64
C GLN A 112 -2.32 6.58 -10.83
N LYS A 113 -1.11 6.47 -11.40
CA LYS A 113 0.11 6.90 -10.68
C LYS A 113 0.09 8.39 -10.34
N SER A 114 -0.55 9.21 -11.16
CA SER A 114 -0.61 10.65 -10.90
C SER A 114 -1.55 10.95 -9.73
N LEU A 115 -2.73 10.33 -9.69
CA LEU A 115 -3.64 10.39 -8.53
C LEU A 115 -2.96 9.90 -7.24
N HIS A 116 -2.24 8.79 -7.36
CA HIS A 116 -1.47 8.20 -6.29
C HIS A 116 -0.40 9.16 -5.75
N GLY A 117 0.43 9.72 -6.63
CA GLY A 117 1.47 10.68 -6.26
C GLY A 117 0.89 11.93 -5.60
N MET A 118 -0.22 12.46 -6.13
CA MET A 118 -0.96 13.56 -5.50
C MET A 118 -1.42 13.20 -4.09
N ALA A 119 -1.99 12.00 -3.89
CA ALA A 119 -2.46 11.56 -2.58
C ALA A 119 -1.31 11.46 -1.56
N VAL A 120 -0.15 10.94 -1.94
CA VAL A 120 1.02 10.89 -1.03
C VAL A 120 1.52 12.28 -0.69
N ALA A 121 1.59 13.18 -1.67
CA ALA A 121 1.97 14.57 -1.43
C ALA A 121 1.00 15.28 -0.46
N GLU A 122 -0.30 14.99 -0.54
CA GLU A 122 -1.30 15.52 0.40
C GLU A 122 -1.14 14.92 1.81
N ILE A 123 -0.90 13.61 1.93
CA ILE A 123 -0.62 12.98 3.23
C ILE A 123 0.62 13.61 3.89
N GLN A 124 1.69 13.86 3.14
CA GLN A 124 2.90 14.53 3.64
C GLN A 124 2.64 15.96 4.11
N GLN A 125 1.64 16.63 3.56
CA GLN A 125 1.20 17.97 3.97
C GLN A 125 0.12 17.94 5.06
N LEU A 126 -0.18 16.76 5.61
CA LEU A 126 -1.27 16.52 6.57
C LEU A 126 -2.67 16.90 6.04
N GLN A 127 -2.82 17.02 4.72
CA GLN A 127 -4.07 17.31 4.01
C GLN A 127 -4.85 16.01 3.73
N CYS A 128 -5.12 15.27 4.80
CA CYS A 128 -5.56 13.87 4.70
C CYS A 128 -6.99 13.71 4.16
N SER A 129 -7.84 14.74 4.26
CA SER A 129 -9.16 14.75 3.63
C SER A 129 -9.07 14.81 2.10
N GLN A 130 -8.14 15.59 1.57
CA GLN A 130 -7.86 15.70 0.13
C GLN A 130 -7.26 14.38 -0.37
N ALA A 131 -6.28 13.83 0.35
CA ALA A 131 -5.71 12.52 0.06
C ALA A 131 -6.79 11.42 -0.03
N LYS A 132 -7.69 11.35 0.96
CA LYS A 132 -8.82 10.40 0.96
C LYS A 132 -9.66 10.52 -0.31
N THR A 133 -9.98 11.75 -0.73
CA THR A 133 -10.79 12.00 -1.93
C THR A 133 -10.10 11.48 -3.20
N LEU A 134 -8.79 11.73 -3.32
CA LEU A 134 -7.98 11.22 -4.44
C LEU A 134 -7.90 9.69 -4.45
N LEU A 135 -7.73 9.08 -3.29
CA LEU A 135 -7.60 7.62 -3.14
C LEU A 135 -8.92 6.89 -3.37
N VAL A 136 -10.04 7.46 -2.94
CA VAL A 136 -11.37 6.94 -3.29
C VAL A 136 -11.55 6.99 -4.81
N LYS A 137 -11.19 8.10 -5.46
CA LYS A 137 -11.24 8.21 -6.92
C LYS A 137 -10.33 7.19 -7.62
N HIS A 138 -9.13 6.96 -7.11
CA HIS A 138 -8.20 5.94 -7.61
C HIS A 138 -8.82 4.53 -7.50
N LEU A 139 -9.36 4.19 -6.32
CA LEU A 139 -9.94 2.88 -6.04
C LEU A 139 -11.26 2.62 -6.80
N LEU A 140 -12.00 3.65 -7.21
CA LEU A 140 -13.15 3.48 -8.10
C LEU A 140 -12.73 2.87 -9.44
N SER A 141 -11.56 3.25 -9.96
CA SER A 141 -11.01 2.72 -11.22
C SER A 141 -10.14 1.48 -11.04
N ASN A 142 -9.60 1.27 -9.84
CA ASN A 142 -8.75 0.14 -9.51
C ASN A 142 -9.06 -0.39 -8.10
N PRO A 143 -10.12 -1.19 -7.93
CA PRO A 143 -10.61 -1.63 -6.62
C PRO A 143 -9.71 -2.65 -5.92
N VAL A 144 -8.64 -3.13 -6.55
CA VAL A 144 -7.73 -4.14 -5.96
C VAL A 144 -6.32 -3.62 -5.77
N ASP A 145 -6.10 -2.32 -6.01
CA ASP A 145 -4.82 -1.68 -5.75
C ASP A 145 -4.54 -1.65 -4.25
N GLY A 146 -3.70 -2.57 -3.79
CA GLY A 146 -3.43 -2.66 -2.38
C GLY A 146 -2.58 -1.51 -1.84
N GLU A 147 -1.76 -0.87 -2.68
CA GLU A 147 -1.03 0.33 -2.27
C GLU A 147 -2.00 1.49 -2.02
N ALA A 148 -2.99 1.67 -2.90
CA ALA A 148 -4.02 2.68 -2.69
C ALA A 148 -4.89 2.39 -1.45
N HIS A 149 -5.15 1.12 -1.11
CA HIS A 149 -5.79 0.76 0.16
C HIS A 149 -4.93 1.11 1.38
N LEU A 150 -3.62 0.83 1.33
CA LEU A 150 -2.70 1.20 2.42
C LEU A 150 -2.69 2.72 2.63
N LEU A 151 -2.56 3.49 1.55
CA LEU A 151 -2.61 4.95 1.60
C LEU A 151 -3.97 5.47 2.07
N LEU A 152 -5.07 4.81 1.71
CA LEU A 152 -6.41 5.21 2.17
C LEU A 152 -6.55 4.97 3.68
N ALA A 153 -6.08 3.82 4.17
CA ALA A 153 -6.01 3.57 5.61
C ALA A 153 -5.15 4.62 6.31
N MET A 154 -4.00 5.02 5.75
CA MET A 154 -3.16 6.10 6.29
C MET A 154 -3.89 7.44 6.34
N ALA A 155 -4.61 7.81 5.28
CA ALA A 155 -5.40 9.04 5.25
C ALA A 155 -6.45 9.03 6.38
N TYR A 156 -7.11 7.89 6.61
CA TYR A 156 -8.02 7.72 7.75
C TYR A 156 -7.31 7.82 9.11
N LEU A 157 -6.14 7.21 9.29
CA LEU A 157 -5.36 7.34 10.54
C LEU A 157 -4.98 8.79 10.84
N CYS A 158 -4.52 9.52 9.82
CA CYS A 158 -4.18 10.93 9.94
C CYS A 158 -5.39 11.79 10.35
N MET A 159 -6.60 11.38 9.96
CA MET A 159 -7.86 12.02 10.35
C MET A 159 -8.41 11.50 11.70
N ASN A 160 -7.67 10.65 12.42
CA ASN A 160 -8.11 9.95 13.62
C ASN A 160 -9.38 9.07 13.42
N GLN A 161 -9.62 8.61 12.20
CA GLN A 161 -10.75 7.75 11.82
C GLN A 161 -10.33 6.28 11.87
N TRP A 162 -10.07 5.79 13.09
CA TRP A 162 -9.49 4.46 13.33
C TRP A 162 -10.39 3.29 12.88
N ALA A 163 -11.70 3.45 12.96
CA ALA A 163 -12.66 2.42 12.56
C ALA A 163 -12.66 2.23 11.03
N GLU A 164 -12.58 3.32 10.29
CA GLU A 164 -12.53 3.37 8.84
C GLU A 164 -11.21 2.81 8.31
N ALA A 165 -10.08 3.20 8.91
CA ALA A 165 -8.77 2.66 8.58
C ALA A 165 -8.76 1.13 8.71
N ASP A 166 -9.28 0.61 9.82
CA ASP A 166 -9.34 -0.82 10.14
C ASP A 166 -10.24 -1.61 9.17
N LYS A 167 -11.35 -1.02 8.73
CA LYS A 167 -12.21 -1.60 7.68
C LYS A 167 -11.46 -1.71 6.35
N VAL A 168 -10.74 -0.65 5.94
CA VAL A 168 -9.96 -0.65 4.69
C VAL A 168 -8.85 -1.70 4.73
N LEU A 169 -8.13 -1.82 5.84
CA LEU A 169 -7.09 -2.86 5.99
C LEU A 169 -7.68 -4.27 5.97
N SER A 170 -8.86 -4.46 6.55
CA SER A 170 -9.54 -5.77 6.53
C SER A 170 -9.99 -6.15 5.11
N GLN A 171 -10.44 -5.17 4.32
CA GLN A 171 -10.72 -5.37 2.90
C GLN A 171 -9.45 -5.74 2.14
N LEU A 172 -8.35 -5.04 2.38
CA LEU A 172 -7.05 -5.34 1.77
C LEU A 172 -6.56 -6.77 2.09
N GLU A 173 -6.72 -7.23 3.33
CA GLU A 173 -6.37 -8.60 3.70
C GLU A 173 -7.22 -9.64 2.96
N GLN A 174 -8.53 -9.37 2.80
CA GLN A 174 -9.43 -10.24 2.04
C GLN A 174 -9.06 -10.32 0.56
N LEU A 175 -8.53 -9.25 -0.03
CA LEU A 175 -8.03 -9.25 -1.39
C LEU A 175 -6.76 -10.10 -1.55
N GLY A 176 -6.03 -10.38 -0.47
CA GLY A 176 -4.83 -11.22 -0.49
C GLY A 176 -3.63 -10.63 -1.23
N THR A 177 -3.76 -9.45 -1.86
CA THR A 177 -2.71 -8.83 -2.69
C THR A 177 -1.51 -8.35 -1.88
N HIS A 178 -1.67 -8.09 -0.57
CA HIS A 178 -0.67 -7.48 0.32
C HIS A 178 -0.57 -8.18 1.69
N SER A 179 -0.97 -9.45 1.79
CA SER A 179 -1.05 -10.19 3.07
C SER A 179 0.30 -10.37 3.83
N SER A 180 1.42 -10.14 3.13
CA SER A 180 2.79 -10.18 3.66
C SER A 180 3.45 -8.80 3.67
N ASP A 181 2.71 -7.74 3.35
CA ASP A 181 3.25 -6.40 3.33
C ASP A 181 3.50 -5.92 4.76
N GLU A 182 4.75 -5.57 5.05
CA GLU A 182 5.16 -5.06 6.36
C GLU A 182 4.30 -3.86 6.77
N ARG A 183 3.99 -2.98 5.81
CA ARG A 183 3.22 -1.73 6.01
C ARG A 183 1.80 -1.98 6.51
N LEU A 184 1.20 -3.11 6.16
CA LEU A 184 -0.10 -3.48 6.69
C LEU A 184 -0.04 -3.67 8.21
N PHE A 185 0.99 -4.37 8.70
CA PHE A 185 1.19 -4.59 10.14
C PHE A 185 1.43 -3.28 10.87
N ILE A 186 2.20 -2.37 10.27
CA ILE A 186 2.46 -1.03 10.80
C ILE A 186 1.17 -0.28 11.11
N LEU A 187 0.27 -0.25 10.14
CA LEU A 187 -0.99 0.48 10.27
C LEU A 187 -1.89 -0.18 11.31
N ARG A 188 -1.92 -1.52 11.37
CA ARG A 188 -2.65 -2.27 12.41
C ARG A 188 -2.13 -1.97 13.82
N ILE A 189 -0.80 -1.91 14.00
CA ILE A 189 -0.18 -1.56 15.29
C ILE A 189 -0.60 -0.15 15.72
N ARG A 190 -0.53 0.83 14.80
CA ARG A 190 -0.96 2.21 15.07
C ARG A 190 -2.44 2.30 15.43
N ILE A 191 -3.31 1.53 14.77
CA ILE A 191 -4.73 1.45 15.12
C ILE A 191 -4.90 0.91 16.54
N ALA A 192 -4.25 -0.22 16.86
CA ALA A 192 -4.39 -0.86 18.16
C ALA A 192 -3.86 0.02 19.31
N GLU A 193 -2.73 0.71 19.09
CA GLU A 193 -2.17 1.69 20.03
C GLU A 193 -3.17 2.83 20.31
N LYS A 194 -3.76 3.42 19.26
CA LYS A 194 -4.70 4.53 19.41
C LYS A 194 -6.04 4.14 20.01
N ARG A 195 -6.42 2.87 19.92
CA ARG A 195 -7.60 2.32 20.60
C ARG A 195 -7.32 1.87 22.04
N GLU A 196 -6.06 1.93 22.49
CA GLU A 196 -5.62 1.45 23.80
C GLU A 196 -5.95 -0.04 24.06
N ILE A 197 -6.03 -0.84 22.98
CA ILE A 197 -6.33 -2.28 23.07
C ILE A 197 -5.01 -3.04 23.11
N LEU A 198 -4.45 -3.18 24.32
CA LEU A 198 -3.13 -3.78 24.54
C LEU A 198 -3.01 -5.20 24.00
N ASP A 199 -4.04 -6.03 24.15
CA ASP A 199 -4.03 -7.42 23.68
C ASP A 199 -4.00 -7.52 22.15
N GLU A 200 -4.76 -6.66 21.47
CA GLU A 200 -4.76 -6.59 20.00
C GLU A 200 -3.40 -6.10 19.49
N LYS A 201 -2.85 -5.07 20.14
CA LYS A 201 -1.50 -4.56 19.87
C LYS A 201 -0.49 -5.71 19.96
N ASN A 202 -0.45 -6.43 21.08
CA ASN A 202 0.49 -7.54 21.30
C ASN A 202 0.34 -8.67 20.26
N LYS A 203 -0.89 -9.03 19.91
CA LYS A 203 -1.17 -10.05 18.89
C LYS A 203 -0.71 -9.65 17.48
N VAL A 204 -0.92 -8.38 17.10
CA VAL A 204 -0.44 -7.87 15.81
C VAL A 204 1.08 -7.83 15.80
N LEU A 205 1.69 -7.45 16.92
CA LEU A 205 3.15 -7.38 17.07
C LEU A 205 3.83 -8.74 16.98
N GLU A 206 3.26 -9.78 17.59
CA GLU A 206 3.78 -11.15 17.48
C GLU A 206 3.79 -11.61 16.03
N LYS A 207 2.69 -11.37 15.29
CA LYS A 207 2.59 -11.67 13.86
C LYS A 207 3.60 -10.87 13.03
N ALA A 208 3.75 -9.58 13.33
CA ALA A 208 4.73 -8.71 12.70
C ALA A 208 6.16 -9.24 12.90
N ASN A 209 6.53 -9.66 14.12
CA ASN A 209 7.88 -10.17 14.40
C ASN A 209 8.20 -11.46 13.62
N GLN A 210 7.19 -12.29 13.33
CA GLN A 210 7.34 -13.50 12.51
C GLN A 210 7.47 -13.21 11.00
N LYS A 211 6.91 -12.08 10.52
CA LYS A 211 6.75 -11.78 9.09
C LYS A 211 7.63 -10.65 8.55
N ILE A 212 7.93 -9.64 9.36
CA ILE A 212 8.71 -8.46 8.99
C ILE A 212 10.19 -8.86 8.88
N GLN A 213 10.73 -8.79 7.67
CA GLN A 213 12.14 -9.02 7.42
C GLN A 213 12.99 -7.90 8.05
N ILE A 214 14.22 -8.25 8.40
CA ILE A 214 14.96 -7.73 9.57
C ILE A 214 15.44 -6.26 9.45
N PHE A 215 15.11 -5.51 8.39
CA PHE A 215 15.96 -4.36 7.99
C PHE A 215 15.28 -2.99 7.81
N SER A 216 13.99 -2.84 8.07
CA SER A 216 13.29 -1.54 7.94
C SER A 216 13.46 -0.67 9.21
N ALA A 217 13.36 0.67 9.08
CA ALA A 217 13.46 1.59 10.23
C ALA A 217 12.32 1.33 11.24
N GLU A 218 11.22 0.83 10.74
CA GLU A 218 9.92 0.59 11.37
C GLU A 218 10.08 -0.56 12.31
N LYS A 219 10.87 -1.58 11.93
CA LYS A 219 11.25 -2.63 12.84
C LYS A 219 11.96 -2.08 14.08
N SER A 220 12.91 -1.15 13.91
CA SER A 220 13.58 -0.52 15.06
C SER A 220 12.59 0.36 15.84
N TRP A 221 11.69 1.08 15.19
CA TRP A 221 10.61 1.80 15.87
C TRP A 221 9.68 0.88 16.67
N TYR A 222 9.30 -0.29 16.14
CA TYR A 222 8.48 -1.28 16.84
C TYR A 222 9.19 -1.87 18.03
N ARG A 223 10.45 -2.23 17.86
CA ARG A 223 11.27 -2.77 18.95
C ARG A 223 11.44 -1.74 20.06
N TRP A 224 11.60 -0.47 19.70
CA TRP A 224 11.62 0.63 20.65
C TRP A 224 10.29 0.77 21.42
N LEU A 225 9.15 0.66 20.74
CA LEU A 225 7.83 0.73 21.36
C LEU A 225 7.56 -0.45 22.31
N LEU A 226 8.21 -1.60 22.06
CA LEU A 226 8.04 -2.83 22.82
C LEU A 226 9.11 -3.10 23.87
N ALA A 227 10.18 -2.31 23.89
CA ALA A 227 11.29 -2.55 24.79
C ALA A 227 10.81 -2.46 26.24
N GLU A 228 11.02 -3.55 26.98
CA GLU A 228 10.70 -3.65 28.42
C GLU A 228 11.81 -3.02 29.28
N THR A 229 13.04 -2.98 28.76
CA THR A 229 14.22 -2.42 29.44
C THR A 229 14.60 -1.06 28.86
N ALA A 230 15.23 -0.21 29.68
CA ALA A 230 15.68 1.10 29.23
C ALA A 230 16.82 0.97 28.22
N GLU A 231 17.70 -0.01 28.39
CA GLU A 231 18.85 -0.30 27.52
C GLU A 231 18.40 -0.75 26.12
N ASP A 232 17.44 -1.67 26.04
CA ASP A 232 16.85 -2.08 24.76
C ASP A 232 16.16 -0.90 24.09
N ARG A 233 15.43 -0.10 24.87
CA ARG A 233 14.72 1.08 24.35
C ARG A 233 15.69 2.09 23.76
N ILE A 234 16.80 2.38 24.45
CA ILE A 234 17.86 3.25 23.93
C ILE A 234 18.42 2.68 22.62
N THR A 235 18.79 1.40 22.63
CA THR A 235 19.38 0.72 21.46
C THR A 235 18.48 0.82 20.24
N TYR A 236 17.20 0.47 20.37
CA TYR A 236 16.26 0.50 19.26
C TYR A 236 15.87 1.91 18.82
N ALA A 237 15.82 2.88 19.74
CA ALA A 237 15.63 4.29 19.40
C ALA A 237 16.77 4.81 18.52
N GLU A 238 18.02 4.52 18.89
CA GLU A 238 19.20 4.93 18.12
C GLU A 238 19.22 4.31 16.74
N GLU A 239 18.92 3.00 16.63
CA GLU A 239 18.80 2.33 15.34
C GLU A 239 17.72 2.97 14.47
N TYR A 240 16.54 3.26 15.03
CA TYR A 240 15.44 3.90 14.32
C TYR A 240 15.85 5.27 13.78
N ILE A 241 16.41 6.13 14.63
CA ILE A 241 16.84 7.49 14.26
C ILE A 241 17.92 7.43 13.18
N LEU A 242 18.92 6.56 13.34
CA LEU A 242 20.00 6.38 12.36
C LEU A 242 19.45 5.94 11.01
N ARG A 243 18.57 4.94 10.99
CA ARG A 243 17.94 4.44 9.76
C ARG A 243 17.10 5.53 9.10
N CYS A 244 16.35 6.30 9.89
CA CYS A 244 15.56 7.40 9.36
C CYS A 244 16.40 8.51 8.72
N LYS A 245 17.49 8.91 9.37
CA LYS A 245 18.44 9.88 8.80
C LYS A 245 19.06 9.36 7.51
N LYS A 246 19.41 8.07 7.44
CA LYS A 246 19.94 7.44 6.23
C LYS A 246 18.90 7.31 5.12
N PHE A 247 17.66 6.95 5.47
CA PHE A 247 16.54 6.80 4.53
C PHE A 247 16.21 8.12 3.84
N LEU A 248 16.12 9.21 4.61
CA LEU A 248 15.89 10.56 4.10
C LEU A 248 16.96 10.99 3.08
N GLN A 249 18.20 10.51 3.23
CA GLN A 249 19.31 10.85 2.34
C GLN A 249 19.36 10.01 1.06
N GLN A 250 18.82 8.78 1.05
CA GLN A 250 19.11 7.78 0.00
C GLN A 250 17.91 7.35 -0.86
N THR A 251 16.65 7.49 -0.40
CA THR A 251 15.62 6.51 -0.85
C THR A 251 14.29 7.08 -1.36
N TYR A 252 14.05 8.39 -1.41
CA TYR A 252 12.81 8.90 -2.04
C TYR A 252 12.64 8.47 -3.50
N ARG A 253 13.73 8.12 -4.20
CA ARG A 253 13.68 7.61 -5.58
C ARG A 253 13.28 6.14 -5.71
N LYS A 254 13.43 5.32 -4.66
CA LYS A 254 13.22 3.85 -4.74
C LYS A 254 11.94 3.40 -4.04
N GLU A 255 11.59 4.04 -2.93
CA GLU A 255 10.39 3.72 -2.14
C GLU A 255 9.66 5.02 -1.76
N PRO A 256 9.06 5.73 -2.73
CA PRO A 256 8.61 7.10 -2.54
C PRO A 256 7.44 7.29 -1.55
N LEU A 257 6.82 6.21 -1.03
CA LEU A 257 5.38 6.24 -0.74
C LEU A 257 4.96 5.83 0.66
N PHE A 258 5.82 5.95 1.68
CA PHE A 258 5.30 5.89 3.05
C PHE A 258 5.85 7.01 3.95
N PRO A 259 5.13 8.13 4.06
CA PRO A 259 5.52 9.22 4.96
C PRO A 259 5.56 8.85 6.45
N LEU A 260 5.11 7.65 6.83
CA LEU A 260 5.11 7.22 8.23
C LEU A 260 6.45 6.64 8.69
N TYR A 261 7.33 6.19 7.78
CA TYR A 261 8.58 5.51 8.12
C TYR A 261 9.33 6.29 9.21
N CYS A 262 9.44 7.61 9.04
CA CYS A 262 10.21 8.49 9.93
C CYS A 262 9.38 9.62 10.54
N SER A 263 8.06 9.45 10.58
CA SER A 263 7.15 10.45 11.15
C SER A 263 7.39 10.71 12.64
N GLU A 264 7.83 9.68 13.38
CA GLU A 264 8.03 9.74 14.82
C GLU A 264 9.48 10.09 15.23
N THR A 265 10.39 10.37 14.27
CA THR A 265 11.82 10.56 14.61
C THR A 265 12.03 11.63 15.67
N SER A 266 11.32 12.76 15.60
CA SER A 266 11.44 13.84 16.59
C SER A 266 10.96 13.42 17.99
N LEU A 267 9.87 12.64 18.08
CA LEU A 267 9.38 12.11 19.34
C LEU A 267 10.40 11.15 19.95
N VAL A 268 10.91 10.21 19.15
CA VAL A 268 11.90 9.22 19.61
C VAL A 268 13.20 9.88 20.04
N GLU A 269 13.68 10.91 19.33
CA GLU A 269 14.85 11.70 19.74
C GLU A 269 14.65 12.36 21.11
N LYS A 270 13.46 12.90 21.37
CA LYS A 270 13.12 13.53 22.65
C LYS A 270 13.08 12.51 23.78
N GLU A 271 12.42 11.37 23.59
CA GLU A 271 12.35 10.30 24.60
C GLU A 271 13.74 9.69 24.87
N LEU A 272 14.54 9.47 23.83
CA LEU A 272 15.92 8.98 23.96
C LEU A 272 16.78 9.90 24.83
N ALA A 273 16.63 11.22 24.68
CA ALA A 273 17.34 12.20 25.50
C ALA A 273 16.89 12.22 26.97
N VAL A 274 15.66 11.80 27.27
CA VAL A 274 15.18 11.61 28.64
C VAL A 274 15.78 10.34 29.24
N LEU A 275 15.62 9.20 28.57
CA LEU A 275 16.11 7.89 29.04
C LEU A 275 17.61 7.91 29.35
N LYS A 276 18.43 8.53 28.49
CA LYS A 276 19.88 8.64 28.72
C LYS A 276 20.25 9.44 29.97
N ARG A 277 19.44 10.44 30.35
CA ARG A 277 19.68 11.24 31.56
C ARG A 277 19.29 10.48 32.82
N GLU A 278 18.22 9.69 32.75
CA GLU A 278 17.75 8.87 33.88
C GLU A 278 18.80 7.83 34.25
N ILE A 279 19.33 7.06 33.28
CA ILE A 279 20.39 6.07 33.52
C ILE A 279 21.66 6.71 34.11
N GLN A 280 22.07 7.88 33.59
CA GLN A 280 23.23 8.61 34.12
C GLN A 280 23.07 9.05 35.57
N GLN A 281 21.84 9.24 36.05
CA GLN A 281 21.58 9.62 37.44
C GLN A 281 21.62 8.41 38.38
N GLU A 282 21.24 7.23 37.89
CA GLU A 282 21.29 5.98 38.65
C GLU A 282 22.73 5.50 38.87
N ASP A 283 23.63 5.68 37.90
CA ASP A 283 25.05 5.30 38.02
C ASP A 283 25.86 6.12 39.04
N VAL A 284 25.31 7.25 39.52
CA VAL A 284 25.99 8.18 40.44
C VAL A 284 25.62 7.93 41.92
N GLN A 285 24.61 7.09 42.18
CA GLN A 285 24.13 6.77 43.53
C GLN A 285 24.74 5.47 44.08
#